data_AF-A0A7M1I513-F1
#
_entry.id   AF-A0A7M1I513-F1
#
_cell.length_a   1.000
_cell.length_b   1.000
_cell.length_c   1.000
_cell.angle_alpha   90.00
_cell.angle_beta   90.00
_cell.angle_gamma   90.00
#
_symmetry.space_group_name_H-M   'P 1'
#
loop_
_entity.id
_entity.type
_entity.pdbx_description
1 polymer ?
#
loop_
_entity_poly.entity_id
_entity_poly.type
_entity_poly.pdbx_seq_one_letter_code
_entity_poly.pdbx_strand_id
1 'polypeptide(L)'
;DEALLHLPAYQKYKEFDSVDISKETLSQCNDLGSKEESDKTLCKKVAQNLRKLSTLQGDELKNSCYYFQHWFYEQIAKTYYDGKDKNNKYHVGETLFDIIALFISTYPKLEPCRCYVSGKPEYWEEEKYLHDYFKNYQDIKCSNSGKDRCEKYIQYVTYINSLFPEKVDKCCDEGELIEEEFCGPYFRCESTYNPKDLLKKLQKELQSLGKEPEVPRDGGTGGVELDAKAKPGTAVSEGAGSGVLKPAAAKPAPVKPAPAKPVAAKPVAAKPADTNPAPSERAPAKPVAAKPAATKPAKEESEGEDPAQAKPVPAKPVAAK
;
A
#
# COMPACT_ATOMS: atom_id res chain seq x y z
N ASP A 1 -1.04 -14.23 1.88
CA ASP A 1 -0.64 -15.60 1.47
C ASP A 1 0.66 -15.95 2.19
N GLU A 2 0.75 -17.15 2.76
CA GLU A 2 1.95 -17.61 3.50
C GLU A 2 3.21 -17.71 2.62
N ALA A 3 3.06 -17.87 1.30
CA ALA A 3 4.20 -18.03 0.40
C ALA A 3 4.86 -16.72 -0.04
N LEU A 4 4.35 -15.57 0.39
CA LEU A 4 5.00 -14.27 0.18
C LEU A 4 5.72 -13.80 1.47
N LEU A 5 5.59 -14.52 2.59
CA LEU A 5 6.12 -14.13 3.90
C LEU A 5 7.66 -14.14 4.00
N HIS A 6 8.36 -14.76 3.05
CA HIS A 6 9.82 -14.76 2.98
C HIS A 6 10.38 -13.65 2.07
N LEU A 7 9.53 -12.94 1.33
CA LEU A 7 9.97 -11.86 0.43
C LEU A 7 10.33 -10.58 1.22
N PRO A 8 11.29 -9.76 0.71
CA PRO A 8 11.77 -8.58 1.43
C PRO A 8 10.69 -7.60 1.89
N ALA A 9 9.69 -7.31 1.03
CA ALA A 9 8.65 -6.34 1.34
C ALA A 9 7.86 -6.70 2.61
N TYR A 10 7.59 -8.00 2.81
CA TYR A 10 6.86 -8.46 3.99
C TYR A 10 7.66 -8.30 5.29
N GLN A 11 8.99 -8.40 5.25
CA GLN A 11 9.80 -8.11 6.43
C GLN A 11 9.75 -6.62 6.80
N LYS A 12 9.66 -5.71 5.80
CA LYS A 12 9.47 -4.28 6.08
C LYS A 12 8.16 -3.97 6.77
N TYR A 13 7.05 -4.60 6.39
CA TYR A 13 5.78 -4.41 7.13
C TYR A 13 5.85 -4.90 8.58
N LYS A 14 6.56 -6.01 8.84
CA LYS A 14 6.82 -6.48 10.20
C LYS A 14 7.64 -5.51 11.05
N GLU A 15 8.59 -4.77 10.47
CA GLU A 15 9.36 -3.74 11.19
C GLU A 15 8.44 -2.63 11.73
N PHE A 16 7.41 -2.23 10.96
CA PHE A 16 6.41 -1.25 11.39
C PHE A 16 5.42 -1.82 12.42
N ASP A 17 4.99 -3.09 12.26
CA ASP A 17 4.09 -3.75 13.21
C ASP A 17 4.73 -4.01 14.58
N SER A 18 6.04 -4.27 14.62
CA SER A 18 6.81 -4.62 15.82
C SER A 18 7.53 -3.43 16.48
N VAL A 19 7.20 -2.21 16.08
CA VAL A 19 7.81 -0.98 16.61
C VAL A 19 7.60 -0.86 18.13
N ASP A 20 8.70 -0.64 18.87
CA ASP A 20 8.66 -0.38 20.32
C ASP A 20 8.04 0.98 20.63
N ILE A 21 6.82 0.94 21.17
CA ILE A 21 6.03 2.11 21.61
C ILE A 21 6.15 2.41 23.11
N SER A 22 7.01 1.70 23.87
CA SER A 22 7.12 1.86 25.33
C SER A 22 7.48 3.28 25.78
N LYS A 23 8.13 4.04 24.89
CA LYS A 23 8.53 5.44 25.11
C LYS A 23 7.65 6.46 24.36
N GLU A 24 6.57 6.02 23.72
CA GLU A 24 5.68 6.92 23.00
C GLU A 24 4.64 7.56 23.94
N THR A 25 4.68 8.89 24.01
CA THR A 25 3.91 9.74 24.93
C THR A 25 3.05 10.78 24.20
N LEU A 26 2.94 10.71 22.86
CA LEU A 26 2.16 11.64 22.05
C LEU A 26 0.73 11.83 22.61
N SER A 27 0.42 13.02 23.10
CA SER A 27 -0.86 13.30 23.77
C SER A 27 -2.05 13.18 22.82
N GLN A 28 -1.87 13.51 21.54
CA GLN A 28 -2.87 13.33 20.49
C GLN A 28 -3.37 11.88 20.38
N CYS A 29 -2.56 10.87 20.75
CA CYS A 29 -3.01 9.48 20.81
C CYS A 29 -3.97 9.18 21.97
N ASN A 30 -4.08 10.06 22.98
CA ASN A 30 -5.09 9.95 24.04
C ASN A 30 -6.40 10.65 23.63
N ASP A 31 -6.32 11.66 22.75
CA ASP A 31 -7.43 12.52 22.34
C ASP A 31 -8.09 12.08 21.01
N LEU A 32 -7.82 10.85 20.54
CA LEU A 32 -8.32 10.23 19.28
C LEU A 32 -9.84 10.12 19.11
N GLY A 33 -10.64 10.56 20.08
CA GLY A 33 -12.08 10.25 20.18
C GLY A 33 -12.40 8.79 20.55
N SER A 34 -11.42 7.88 20.55
CA SER A 34 -11.60 6.47 20.94
C SER A 34 -11.22 6.17 22.39
N LYS A 35 -11.98 5.27 23.01
CA LYS A 35 -11.70 4.69 24.33
C LYS A 35 -10.91 3.38 24.26
N GLU A 36 -10.77 2.80 23.07
CA GLU A 36 -10.13 1.48 22.87
C GLU A 36 -8.61 1.59 22.95
N GLU A 37 -7.96 0.72 23.72
CA GLU A 37 -6.49 0.73 23.80
C GLU A 37 -5.83 0.23 22.49
N SER A 38 -6.56 -0.51 21.63
CA SER A 38 -6.09 -0.90 20.30
C SER A 38 -5.86 0.32 19.40
N ASP A 39 -6.77 1.29 19.42
CA ASP A 39 -6.70 2.48 18.57
C ASP A 39 -5.58 3.40 19.03
N LYS A 40 -5.44 3.56 20.35
CA LYS A 40 -4.31 4.27 20.98
C LYS A 40 -2.98 3.59 20.70
N THR A 41 -2.94 2.25 20.71
CA THR A 41 -1.76 1.46 20.35
C THR A 41 -1.39 1.67 18.88
N LEU A 42 -2.36 1.65 17.96
CA LEU A 42 -2.12 1.93 16.54
C LEU A 42 -1.58 3.35 16.34
N CYS A 43 -2.17 4.36 16.99
CA CYS A 43 -1.66 5.73 16.95
C CYS A 43 -0.21 5.84 17.45
N LYS A 44 0.10 5.20 18.58
CA LYS A 44 1.47 5.18 19.12
C LYS A 44 2.45 4.52 18.15
N LYS A 45 2.04 3.47 17.42
CA LYS A 45 2.86 2.86 16.36
C LYS A 45 3.06 3.81 15.18
N VAL A 46 2.02 4.50 14.71
CA VAL A 46 2.08 5.51 13.64
C VAL A 46 3.09 6.61 14.01
N ALA A 47 2.93 7.22 15.18
CA ALA A 47 3.80 8.28 15.69
C ALA A 47 5.27 7.83 15.80
N GLN A 48 5.51 6.67 16.40
CA GLN A 48 6.85 6.14 16.61
C GLN A 48 7.52 5.70 15.28
N ASN A 49 6.75 5.19 14.32
CA ASN A 49 7.24 4.89 12.98
C ASN A 49 7.64 6.16 12.23
N LEU A 50 6.84 7.24 12.30
CA LEU A 50 7.20 8.55 11.73
C LEU A 50 8.47 9.14 12.38
N ARG A 51 8.65 8.98 13.71
CA ARG A 51 9.89 9.39 14.40
C ARG A 51 11.12 8.58 13.97
N LYS A 52 10.96 7.29 13.69
CA LYS A 52 12.05 6.47 13.12
C LYS A 52 12.37 6.91 11.69
N LEU A 53 11.35 7.11 10.86
CA LEU A 53 11.52 7.59 9.49
C LEU A 53 12.17 8.99 9.46
N SER A 54 11.90 9.86 10.43
CA SER A 54 12.51 11.19 10.50
C SER A 54 14.00 11.21 10.81
N THR A 55 14.66 10.07 11.09
CA THR A 55 16.13 9.99 11.14
C THR A 55 16.75 9.74 9.75
N LEU A 56 15.98 9.24 8.79
CA LEU A 56 16.44 8.90 7.44
C LEU A 56 16.51 10.14 6.52
N GLN A 57 17.09 9.96 5.33
CA GLN A 57 17.21 10.99 4.29
C GLN A 57 17.23 10.39 2.87
N GLY A 58 17.04 11.24 1.85
CA GLY A 58 17.14 10.86 0.44
C GLY A 58 16.22 9.71 0.02
N ASP A 59 16.71 8.85 -0.87
CA ASP A 59 15.95 7.71 -1.38
C ASP A 59 15.63 6.66 -0.31
N GLU A 60 16.46 6.52 0.73
CA GLU A 60 16.16 5.61 1.83
C GLU A 60 14.89 6.05 2.57
N LEU A 61 14.78 7.35 2.86
CA LEU A 61 13.56 7.95 3.42
C LEU A 61 12.38 7.80 2.47
N LYS A 62 12.51 8.22 1.20
CA LYS A 62 11.43 8.16 0.19
C LYS A 62 10.87 6.74 0.04
N ASN A 63 11.75 5.75 -0.11
CA ASN A 63 11.35 4.35 -0.23
C ASN A 63 10.72 3.80 1.06
N SER A 64 11.23 4.18 2.23
CA SER A 64 10.68 3.71 3.53
C SER A 64 9.32 4.35 3.83
N CYS A 65 9.12 5.60 3.40
CA CYS A 65 7.83 6.27 3.43
C CYS A 65 6.76 5.57 2.58
N TYR A 66 7.12 5.06 1.40
CA TYR A 66 6.18 4.31 0.55
C TYR A 66 5.72 3.00 1.22
N TYR A 67 6.63 2.25 1.86
CA TYR A 67 6.22 1.13 2.71
C TYR A 67 5.31 1.56 3.87
N PHE A 68 5.63 2.70 4.52
CA PHE A 68 4.81 3.22 5.62
C PHE A 68 3.39 3.60 5.18
N GLN A 69 3.22 4.20 3.99
CA GLN A 69 1.90 4.49 3.41
C GLN A 69 1.08 3.20 3.25
N HIS A 70 1.63 2.20 2.56
CA HIS A 70 0.94 0.91 2.33
C HIS A 70 0.64 0.15 3.62
N TRP A 71 1.56 0.19 4.60
CA TRP A 71 1.30 -0.33 5.95
C TRP A 71 0.15 0.41 6.62
N PHE A 72 0.16 1.74 6.60
CA PHE A 72 -0.85 2.56 7.25
C PHE A 72 -2.24 2.34 6.66
N TYR A 73 -2.37 2.38 5.32
CA TYR A 73 -3.65 2.08 4.66
C TYR A 73 -4.16 0.68 4.98
N GLU A 74 -3.28 -0.32 5.09
CA GLU A 74 -3.65 -1.67 5.52
C GLU A 74 -4.18 -1.70 6.96
N GLN A 75 -3.58 -0.96 7.91
CA GLN A 75 -4.13 -0.85 9.27
C GLN A 75 -5.49 -0.13 9.26
N ILE A 76 -5.63 0.96 8.49
CA ILE A 76 -6.87 1.71 8.37
C ILE A 76 -7.99 0.82 7.80
N ALA A 77 -7.73 0.09 6.71
CA ALA A 77 -8.68 -0.84 6.12
C ALA A 77 -9.10 -1.95 7.10
N LYS A 78 -8.17 -2.54 7.84
CA LYS A 78 -8.46 -3.63 8.79
C LYS A 78 -9.23 -3.20 10.03
N THR A 79 -9.10 -1.95 10.46
CA THR A 79 -9.67 -1.47 11.74
C THR A 79 -10.92 -0.60 11.55
N TYR A 80 -11.02 0.14 10.45
CA TYR A 80 -12.02 1.20 10.26
C TYR A 80 -12.95 0.99 9.05
N TYR A 81 -12.89 -0.17 8.39
CA TYR A 81 -13.80 -0.57 7.31
C TYR A 81 -14.39 -1.97 7.55
N ASP A 82 -15.64 -2.14 7.11
CA ASP A 82 -16.32 -3.43 7.01
C ASP A 82 -16.39 -3.80 5.51
N GLY A 83 -15.30 -4.37 5.00
CA GLY A 83 -15.14 -4.61 3.57
C GLY A 83 -14.94 -3.30 2.79
N LYS A 84 -15.94 -2.88 2.02
CA LYS A 84 -15.88 -1.68 1.16
C LYS A 84 -16.26 -0.39 1.90
N ASP A 85 -16.98 -0.53 3.00
CA ASP A 85 -17.73 0.54 3.64
C ASP A 85 -17.08 0.96 4.96
N LYS A 86 -17.15 2.26 5.26
CA LYS A 86 -16.60 2.84 6.49
C LYS A 86 -17.39 2.36 7.69
N ASN A 87 -16.72 1.81 8.71
CA ASN A 87 -17.39 1.40 9.95
C ASN A 87 -17.63 2.59 10.89
N ASN A 88 -18.35 2.36 12.00
CA ASN A 88 -18.71 3.41 12.95
C ASN A 88 -17.53 4.10 13.66
N LYS A 89 -16.32 3.53 13.59
CA LYS A 89 -15.08 4.09 14.16
C LYS A 89 -14.24 4.85 13.14
N TYR A 90 -14.70 5.03 11.89
CA TYR A 90 -13.90 5.67 10.84
C TYR A 90 -13.37 7.08 11.17
N HIS A 91 -14.10 7.86 11.98
CA HIS A 91 -13.65 9.16 12.48
C HIS A 91 -12.31 9.10 13.26
N VAL A 92 -12.04 7.98 13.92
CA VAL A 92 -10.74 7.69 14.58
C VAL A 92 -9.66 7.53 13.51
N GLY A 93 -9.98 6.82 12.42
CA GLY A 93 -9.11 6.68 11.26
C GLY A 93 -8.78 8.03 10.61
N GLU A 94 -9.77 8.91 10.41
CA GLU A 94 -9.56 10.29 9.93
C GLU A 94 -8.59 11.06 10.82
N THR A 95 -8.75 10.95 12.15
CA THR A 95 -7.85 11.58 13.13
C THR A 95 -6.40 11.06 13.01
N LEU A 96 -6.18 9.80 12.59
CA LEU A 96 -4.83 9.27 12.33
C LEU A 96 -4.19 9.89 11.07
N PHE A 97 -4.96 10.21 10.04
CA PHE A 97 -4.46 10.96 8.87
C PHE A 97 -4.02 12.38 9.29
N ASP A 98 -4.81 13.05 10.12
CA ASP A 98 -4.47 14.39 10.64
C ASP A 98 -3.19 14.38 11.49
N ILE A 99 -2.97 13.32 12.29
CA ILE A 99 -1.73 13.13 13.05
C ILE A 99 -0.52 12.98 12.11
N ILE A 100 -0.64 12.23 11.00
CA ILE A 100 0.42 12.15 9.98
C ILE A 100 0.69 13.54 9.38
N ALA A 101 -0.35 14.28 9.01
CA ALA A 101 -0.21 15.63 8.46
C ALA A 101 0.44 16.64 9.44
N LEU A 102 0.15 16.52 10.74
CA LEU A 102 0.79 17.32 11.80
C LEU A 102 2.27 16.98 11.97
N PHE A 103 2.62 15.69 11.92
CA PHE A 103 4.01 15.24 11.93
C PHE A 103 4.80 15.79 10.75
N ILE A 104 4.24 15.76 9.54
CA ILE A 104 4.89 16.30 8.34
C ILE A 104 5.02 17.82 8.43
N SER A 105 4.02 18.53 8.97
CA SER A 105 4.12 19.97 9.25
C SER A 105 5.27 20.31 10.21
N THR A 106 5.59 19.40 11.14
CA THR A 106 6.71 19.55 12.09
C THR A 106 8.06 19.13 11.47
N TYR A 107 8.04 18.12 10.58
CA TYR A 107 9.21 17.56 9.92
C TYR A 107 8.98 17.50 8.40
N PRO A 108 9.10 18.62 7.65
CA PRO A 108 8.70 18.69 6.24
C PRO A 108 9.39 17.68 5.31
N LYS A 109 10.57 17.17 5.67
CA LYS A 109 11.23 16.09 4.93
C LYS A 109 10.45 14.77 4.91
N LEU A 110 9.47 14.59 5.80
CA LEU A 110 8.53 13.47 5.80
C LEU A 110 7.41 13.61 4.75
N GLU A 111 7.42 14.62 3.88
CA GLU A 111 6.44 14.76 2.80
C GLU A 111 6.20 13.46 1.99
N PRO A 112 7.23 12.64 1.63
CA PRO A 112 6.99 11.36 0.95
C PRO A 112 6.18 10.34 1.77
N CYS A 113 6.04 10.52 3.09
CA CYS A 113 5.25 9.67 3.99
C CYS A 113 3.78 10.12 4.11
N ARG A 114 3.35 11.17 3.39
CA ARG A 114 1.98 11.69 3.49
C ARG A 114 0.96 10.64 3.05
N CYS A 115 0.01 10.35 3.93
CA CYS A 115 -1.18 9.56 3.60
C CYS A 115 -2.35 10.52 3.37
N TYR A 116 -3.15 10.26 2.34
CA TYR A 116 -4.35 11.03 2.01
C TYR A 116 -5.59 10.18 2.29
N VAL A 117 -6.67 10.81 2.77
CA VAL A 117 -7.95 10.14 3.08
C VAL A 117 -8.63 9.55 1.83
N SER A 118 -8.18 9.95 0.63
CA SER A 118 -8.68 9.47 -0.66
C SER A 118 -8.44 7.97 -0.89
N GLY A 119 -9.45 7.30 -1.43
CA GLY A 119 -9.38 5.90 -1.84
C GLY A 119 -10.35 5.00 -1.08
N LYS A 120 -10.15 3.69 -1.23
CA LYS A 120 -10.90 2.61 -0.58
C LYS A 120 -9.97 1.41 -0.38
N PRO A 121 -10.30 0.48 0.55
CA PRO A 121 -9.49 -0.70 0.84
C PRO A 121 -9.02 -1.49 -0.38
N GLU A 122 -9.85 -1.64 -1.42
CA GLU A 122 -9.49 -2.38 -2.63
C GLU A 122 -8.34 -1.74 -3.39
N TYR A 123 -8.40 -0.42 -3.61
CA TYR A 123 -7.36 0.30 -4.32
C TYR A 123 -6.05 0.32 -3.53
N TRP A 124 -6.12 0.49 -2.21
CA TRP A 124 -4.95 0.44 -1.35
C TRP A 124 -4.31 -0.97 -1.33
N GLU A 125 -5.12 -2.03 -1.40
CA GLU A 125 -4.63 -3.41 -1.50
C GLU A 125 -3.95 -3.67 -2.87
N GLU A 126 -4.57 -3.25 -3.98
CA GLU A 126 -4.00 -3.32 -5.33
C GLU A 126 -2.67 -2.54 -5.45
N GLU A 127 -2.63 -1.31 -4.94
CA GLU A 127 -1.44 -0.45 -4.93
C GLU A 127 -0.33 -1.06 -4.06
N LYS A 128 -0.65 -1.59 -2.88
CA LYS A 128 0.32 -2.33 -2.06
C LYS A 128 0.86 -3.55 -2.81
N TYR A 129 0.01 -4.32 -3.48
CA TYR A 129 0.45 -5.49 -4.25
C TYR A 129 1.40 -5.12 -5.40
N LEU A 130 1.14 -4.01 -6.08
CA LEU A 130 2.02 -3.44 -7.11
C LEU A 130 3.34 -2.95 -6.52
N HIS A 131 3.31 -2.18 -5.43
CA HIS A 131 4.50 -1.75 -4.71
C HIS A 131 5.39 -2.95 -4.34
N ASP A 132 4.81 -3.95 -3.69
CA ASP A 132 5.49 -5.17 -3.27
C ASP A 132 6.09 -5.94 -4.46
N TYR A 133 5.42 -5.91 -5.63
CA TYR A 133 5.93 -6.56 -6.83
C TYR A 133 7.26 -5.95 -7.28
N PHE A 134 7.34 -4.62 -7.39
CA PHE A 134 8.58 -3.95 -7.78
C PHE A 134 9.70 -4.14 -6.74
N LYS A 135 9.35 -4.15 -5.45
CA LYS A 135 10.31 -4.38 -4.34
C LYS A 135 10.84 -5.80 -4.29
N ASN A 136 10.02 -6.79 -4.65
CA ASN A 136 10.36 -8.20 -4.58
C ASN A 136 10.83 -8.79 -5.92
N TYR A 137 10.81 -8.03 -7.03
CA TYR A 137 11.00 -8.52 -8.40
C TYR A 137 12.22 -9.46 -8.57
N GLN A 138 13.37 -9.12 -7.96
CA GLN A 138 14.61 -9.91 -8.07
C GLN A 138 14.60 -11.22 -7.26
N ASP A 139 13.67 -11.36 -6.31
CA ASP A 139 13.48 -12.54 -5.45
C ASP A 139 12.35 -13.47 -5.92
N ILE A 140 11.50 -12.97 -6.83
CA ILE A 140 10.47 -13.76 -7.53
C ILE A 140 11.16 -14.54 -8.68
N LYS A 141 11.74 -15.68 -8.33
CA LYS A 141 12.41 -16.61 -9.25
C LYS A 141 12.19 -18.05 -8.82
N CYS A 142 11.97 -18.96 -9.75
CA CYS A 142 11.66 -20.34 -9.44
C CYS A 142 12.91 -21.20 -9.18
N SER A 143 14.06 -20.83 -9.72
CA SER A 143 15.32 -21.61 -9.65
C SER A 143 15.75 -22.01 -8.24
N ASN A 144 15.45 -21.17 -7.22
CA ASN A 144 15.81 -21.40 -5.82
C ASN A 144 14.57 -21.71 -4.96
N SER A 145 13.50 -22.24 -5.57
CA SER A 145 12.22 -22.49 -4.92
C SER A 145 11.69 -23.88 -5.26
N GLY A 146 11.04 -24.53 -4.29
CA GLY A 146 10.26 -25.73 -4.57
C GLY A 146 9.06 -25.42 -5.46
N LYS A 147 8.58 -26.42 -6.19
CA LYS A 147 7.47 -26.35 -7.17
C LYS A 147 6.28 -25.53 -6.64
N ASP A 148 5.78 -25.85 -5.45
CA ASP A 148 4.62 -25.20 -4.81
C ASP A 148 4.82 -23.68 -4.61
N ARG A 149 6.05 -23.23 -4.34
CA ARG A 149 6.37 -21.79 -4.20
C ARG A 149 6.45 -21.12 -5.57
N CYS A 150 7.02 -21.78 -6.57
CA CYS A 150 7.03 -21.31 -7.95
C CYS A 150 5.61 -21.15 -8.52
N GLU A 151 4.71 -22.10 -8.26
CA GLU A 151 3.31 -22.01 -8.67
C GLU A 151 2.59 -20.80 -8.03
N LYS A 152 2.86 -20.52 -6.75
CA LYS A 152 2.32 -19.32 -6.08
C LYS A 152 2.94 -18.01 -6.58
N TYR A 153 4.21 -17.99 -6.96
CA TYR A 153 4.80 -16.84 -7.66
C TYR A 153 4.11 -16.60 -9.01
N ILE A 154 3.81 -17.66 -9.77
CA ILE A 154 3.08 -17.55 -11.03
C ILE A 154 1.66 -17.01 -10.80
N GLN A 155 0.95 -17.45 -9.76
CA GLN A 155 -0.37 -16.91 -9.39
C GLN A 155 -0.29 -15.42 -9.02
N TYR A 156 0.68 -15.04 -8.17
CA TYR A 156 0.89 -13.64 -7.77
C TYR A 156 1.22 -12.74 -8.96
N VAL A 157 2.19 -13.12 -9.82
CA VAL A 157 2.56 -12.34 -11.01
C VAL A 157 1.43 -12.32 -12.05
N THR A 158 0.59 -13.35 -12.12
CA THR A 158 -0.63 -13.33 -12.95
C THR A 158 -1.63 -12.28 -12.47
N TYR A 159 -1.83 -12.16 -11.14
CA TYR A 159 -2.67 -11.11 -10.57
C TYR A 159 -2.09 -9.71 -10.83
N ILE A 160 -0.79 -9.49 -10.58
CA ILE A 160 -0.12 -8.23 -10.94
C ILE A 160 -0.29 -7.88 -12.41
N ASN A 161 -0.15 -8.86 -13.31
CA ASN A 161 -0.36 -8.68 -14.75
C ASN A 161 -1.81 -8.29 -15.12
N SER A 162 -2.81 -8.59 -14.28
CA SER A 162 -4.18 -8.14 -14.52
C SER A 162 -4.39 -6.67 -14.15
N LEU A 163 -3.65 -6.15 -13.16
CA LEU A 163 -3.68 -4.74 -12.74
C LEU A 163 -2.80 -3.84 -13.63
N PHE A 164 -1.70 -4.39 -14.15
CA PHE A 164 -0.63 -3.61 -14.78
C PHE A 164 -1.06 -2.71 -15.95
N PRO A 165 -1.91 -3.13 -16.91
CA PRO A 165 -2.23 -2.32 -18.08
C PRO A 165 -2.92 -0.99 -17.72
N GLU A 166 -3.96 -1.03 -16.87
CA GLU A 166 -4.66 0.18 -16.43
C GLU A 166 -3.72 1.15 -15.70
N LYS A 167 -2.79 0.62 -14.91
CA LYS A 167 -1.79 1.44 -14.21
C LYS A 167 -0.71 1.98 -15.15
N VAL A 168 -0.34 1.29 -16.23
CA VAL A 168 0.52 1.88 -17.29
C VAL A 168 -0.20 3.06 -17.94
N ASP A 169 -1.42 2.84 -18.43
CA ASP A 169 -2.22 3.85 -19.13
C ASP A 169 -2.50 5.09 -18.26
N LYS A 170 -2.60 4.91 -16.93
CA LYS A 170 -2.78 5.99 -15.96
C LYS A 170 -1.48 6.68 -15.54
N CYS A 171 -0.41 5.90 -15.29
CA CYS A 171 0.75 6.39 -14.54
C CYS A 171 1.96 6.74 -15.41
N CYS A 172 1.97 6.36 -16.69
CA CYS A 172 3.16 6.40 -17.52
C CYS A 172 2.97 7.22 -18.80
N ASP A 173 3.89 8.12 -19.08
CA ASP A 173 4.04 8.76 -20.39
C ASP A 173 5.47 8.53 -20.91
N GLU A 174 5.59 8.14 -22.18
CA GLU A 174 6.83 7.68 -22.86
C GLU A 174 7.74 6.67 -22.08
N GLY A 175 7.24 6.06 -21.00
CA GLY A 175 7.99 5.14 -20.13
C GLY A 175 8.52 5.77 -18.84
N GLU A 176 8.23 7.05 -18.58
CA GLU A 176 8.48 7.75 -17.32
C GLU A 176 7.19 7.91 -16.51
N LEU A 177 7.30 8.17 -15.20
CA LEU A 177 6.14 8.36 -14.32
C LEU A 177 5.56 9.78 -14.49
N ILE A 178 4.25 9.86 -14.70
CA ILE A 178 3.50 11.12 -14.66
C ILE A 178 3.49 11.62 -13.21
N GLU A 179 4.07 12.79 -12.94
CA GLU A 179 4.24 13.30 -11.57
C GLU A 179 2.89 13.66 -10.92
N GLU A 180 1.93 14.11 -11.73
CA GLU A 180 0.60 14.55 -11.29
C GLU A 180 -0.32 13.41 -10.81
N GLU A 181 -0.13 12.18 -11.29
CA GLU A 181 -1.06 11.07 -11.08
C GLU A 181 -0.84 10.26 -9.78
N PHE A 182 0.06 10.75 -8.92
CA PHE A 182 0.41 10.19 -7.60
C PHE A 182 0.76 8.68 -7.61
N CYS A 183 1.31 8.18 -8.73
CA CYS A 183 1.64 6.77 -8.87
C CYS A 183 3.00 6.37 -8.26
N GLY A 184 3.89 7.34 -8.00
CA GLY A 184 5.24 7.09 -7.48
C GLY A 184 5.35 6.18 -6.23
N PRO A 185 4.40 6.18 -5.28
CA PRO A 185 4.39 5.27 -4.14
C PRO A 185 4.22 3.78 -4.46
N TYR A 186 3.72 3.42 -5.64
CA TYR A 186 3.36 2.02 -5.94
C TYR A 186 3.69 1.54 -7.34
N PHE A 187 3.92 2.44 -8.30
CA PHE A 187 4.13 2.07 -9.71
C PHE A 187 5.51 2.44 -10.22
N ARG A 188 5.91 1.78 -11.30
CA ARG A 188 7.13 2.03 -12.07
C ARG A 188 6.88 1.74 -13.54
N CYS A 189 7.40 2.62 -14.39
CA CYS A 189 7.15 2.58 -15.83
C CYS A 189 8.28 1.89 -16.64
N GLU A 190 9.42 1.54 -16.02
CA GLU A 190 10.51 0.91 -16.78
C GLU A 190 10.09 -0.47 -17.30
N SER A 191 10.26 -0.69 -18.60
CA SER A 191 9.82 -1.91 -19.30
C SER A 191 10.44 -3.21 -18.77
N THR A 192 11.55 -3.12 -18.04
CA THR A 192 12.18 -4.24 -17.32
C THR A 192 11.25 -4.87 -16.28
N TYR A 193 10.31 -4.10 -15.72
CA TYR A 193 9.34 -4.58 -14.74
C TYR A 193 8.03 -5.13 -15.35
N ASN A 194 7.99 -5.41 -16.66
CA ASN A 194 6.79 -5.95 -17.29
C ASN A 194 6.43 -7.36 -16.74
N PRO A 195 5.26 -7.54 -16.10
CA PRO A 195 4.90 -8.82 -15.49
C PRO A 195 4.59 -9.90 -16.53
N LYS A 196 4.28 -9.56 -17.79
CA LYS A 196 4.12 -10.53 -18.89
C LYS A 196 5.43 -11.28 -19.15
N ASP A 197 6.56 -10.59 -19.06
CA ASP A 197 7.87 -11.18 -19.38
C ASP A 197 8.43 -11.97 -18.21
N LEU A 198 8.22 -11.49 -16.97
CA LEU A 198 8.50 -12.30 -15.78
C LEU A 198 7.63 -13.57 -15.74
N LEU A 199 6.34 -13.48 -16.08
CA LEU A 199 5.43 -14.63 -16.08
C LEU A 199 5.89 -15.72 -17.06
N LYS A 200 6.29 -15.36 -18.29
CA LYS A 200 6.87 -16.29 -19.27
C LYS A 200 8.13 -16.99 -18.71
N LYS A 201 9.00 -16.22 -18.03
CA LYS A 201 10.23 -16.74 -17.41
C LYS A 201 9.89 -17.76 -16.31
N LEU A 202 9.03 -17.42 -15.37
CA LEU A 202 8.62 -18.31 -14.27
C LEU A 202 7.96 -19.60 -14.78
N GLN A 203 7.09 -19.51 -15.80
CA GLN A 203 6.45 -20.68 -16.42
C GLN A 203 7.47 -21.62 -17.07
N LYS A 204 8.50 -21.08 -17.74
CA LYS A 204 9.61 -21.87 -18.30
C LYS A 204 10.45 -22.53 -17.21
N GLU A 205 10.73 -21.82 -16.12
CA GLU A 205 11.46 -22.39 -14.97
C GLU A 205 10.64 -23.51 -14.29
N LEU A 206 9.33 -23.35 -14.09
CA LEU A 206 8.45 -24.39 -13.56
C LEU A 206 8.48 -25.67 -14.42
N GLN A 207 8.45 -25.52 -15.75
CA GLN A 207 8.56 -26.66 -16.67
C GLN A 207 9.92 -27.37 -16.58
N SER A 208 10.99 -26.67 -16.20
CA SER A 208 12.31 -27.29 -15.97
C SER A 208 12.40 -28.02 -14.64
N LEU A 209 11.76 -27.51 -13.57
CA LEU A 209 11.63 -28.20 -12.29
C LEU A 209 10.85 -29.53 -12.41
N GLY A 210 9.89 -29.61 -13.35
CA GLY A 210 9.17 -30.85 -13.66
C GLY A 210 9.94 -31.86 -14.54
N LYS A 211 11.21 -31.60 -14.88
CA LYS A 211 12.05 -32.45 -15.74
C LYS A 211 13.30 -33.00 -15.05
N GLU A 212 13.44 -32.80 -13.74
CA GLU A 212 14.44 -33.52 -12.97
C GLU A 212 14.10 -35.02 -13.03
N PRO A 213 15.02 -35.91 -13.45
CA PRO A 213 14.69 -37.30 -13.65
C PRO A 213 14.34 -37.95 -12.31
N GLU A 214 13.21 -38.66 -12.26
CA GLU A 214 12.97 -39.60 -11.17
C GLU A 214 14.11 -40.61 -11.18
N VAL A 215 15.01 -40.48 -10.20
CA VAL A 215 16.03 -41.50 -9.92
C VAL A 215 15.26 -42.80 -9.68
N PRO A 216 15.49 -43.87 -10.48
CA PRO A 216 14.82 -45.13 -10.26
C PRO A 216 15.04 -45.57 -8.81
N ARG A 217 13.94 -45.77 -8.07
CA ARG A 217 14.01 -46.42 -6.76
C ARG A 217 14.42 -47.86 -6.99
N ASP A 218 15.72 -48.12 -6.93
CA ASP A 218 16.27 -49.46 -7.09
C ASP A 218 15.81 -50.34 -5.92
N GLY A 219 14.89 -51.25 -6.21
CA GLY A 219 14.34 -52.21 -5.26
C GLY A 219 15.25 -53.42 -5.16
N GLY A 220 16.33 -53.31 -4.39
CA GLY A 220 17.33 -54.37 -4.21
C GLY A 220 17.34 -54.98 -2.81
N THR A 221 16.52 -56.00 -2.56
CA THR A 221 16.63 -56.86 -1.36
C THR A 221 17.74 -57.91 -1.51
N GLY A 222 18.66 -58.01 -0.55
CA GLY A 222 19.65 -59.09 -0.46
C GLY A 222 20.44 -59.05 0.87
N GLY A 223 20.67 -60.21 1.48
CA GLY A 223 21.46 -60.36 2.73
C GLY A 223 22.96 -60.05 2.55
N VAL A 224 23.82 -60.16 3.58
CA VAL A 224 23.89 -61.24 4.59
C VAL A 224 24.42 -60.71 5.95
N GLU A 225 24.07 -61.38 7.05
CA GLU A 225 24.72 -61.25 8.38
C GLU A 225 26.23 -61.59 8.36
N LEU A 226 26.97 -61.13 9.39
CA LEU A 226 27.69 -62.02 10.33
C LEU A 226 28.27 -61.24 11.53
N ASP A 227 28.04 -61.76 12.74
CA ASP A 227 28.48 -61.20 14.03
C ASP A 227 30.00 -61.24 14.29
N ALA A 228 30.47 -60.31 15.13
CA ALA A 228 31.53 -60.58 16.10
C ALA A 228 31.28 -59.82 17.42
N LYS A 229 31.46 -60.52 18.55
CA LYS A 229 30.86 -60.22 19.86
C LYS A 229 31.89 -59.82 20.90
N ALA A 230 31.64 -58.73 21.65
CA ALA A 230 32.31 -58.45 22.92
C ALA A 230 31.40 -57.69 23.92
N LYS A 231 31.41 -58.14 25.18
CA LYS A 231 30.73 -57.65 26.40
C LYS A 231 31.61 -58.13 27.59
N PRO A 232 31.40 -57.78 28.88
CA PRO A 232 30.50 -56.80 29.50
C PRO A 232 31.15 -55.95 30.64
N GLY A 233 30.35 -55.14 31.35
CA GLY A 233 30.66 -54.47 32.62
C GLY A 233 29.73 -53.26 32.83
N THR A 234 28.66 -53.17 33.64
CA THR A 234 28.21 -53.67 34.97
C THR A 234 28.11 -52.49 35.96
N ALA A 235 27.00 -52.45 36.73
CA ALA A 235 26.60 -51.47 37.78
C ALA A 235 26.07 -50.08 37.28
N VAL A 236 24.91 -49.51 37.70
CA VAL A 236 24.17 -49.40 38.99
C VAL A 236 24.86 -48.40 39.95
N SER A 237 24.24 -47.36 40.54
CA SER A 237 22.91 -46.70 40.39
C SER A 237 22.86 -45.32 41.10
N GLU A 238 21.74 -44.60 40.90
CA GLU A 238 21.07 -43.62 41.81
C GLU A 238 21.57 -42.17 41.95
N GLY A 239 20.62 -41.25 42.26
CA GLY A 239 20.93 -39.94 42.86
C GLY A 239 20.24 -38.67 42.30
N ALA A 240 18.92 -38.54 42.50
CA ALA A 240 18.14 -37.30 42.78
C ALA A 240 18.32 -35.96 42.01
N GLY A 241 17.20 -35.26 41.76
CA GLY A 241 17.19 -33.78 41.64
C GLY A 241 16.13 -33.17 40.71
N SER A 242 15.24 -32.32 41.26
CA SER A 242 14.24 -31.47 40.58
C SER A 242 14.67 -30.86 39.24
N GLY A 243 13.81 -30.64 38.23
CA GLY A 243 12.37 -30.43 38.30
C GLY A 243 12.03 -28.95 38.07
N VAL A 244 11.95 -28.52 36.80
CA VAL A 244 11.35 -27.24 36.38
C VAL A 244 10.52 -27.46 35.12
N LEU A 245 9.35 -26.83 35.06
CA LEU A 245 8.30 -27.05 34.06
C LEU A 245 8.58 -26.34 32.73
N LYS A 246 8.22 -27.03 31.64
CA LYS A 246 8.17 -26.52 30.26
C LYS A 246 6.90 -25.67 30.05
N PRO A 247 7.00 -24.41 29.60
CA PRO A 247 5.84 -23.68 29.07
C PRO A 247 5.46 -24.25 27.68
N ALA A 248 4.18 -24.55 27.49
CA ALA A 248 3.66 -24.97 26.20
C ALA A 248 3.41 -23.74 25.30
N ALA A 249 4.03 -23.70 24.12
CA ALA A 249 3.67 -22.73 23.09
C ALA A 249 2.33 -23.14 22.44
N ALA A 250 1.28 -22.36 22.67
CA ALA A 250 0.02 -22.53 21.97
C ALA A 250 0.19 -22.18 20.49
N LYS A 251 -0.04 -23.14 19.59
CA LYS A 251 -0.10 -22.89 18.14
C LYS A 251 -1.42 -22.16 17.81
N PRO A 252 -1.40 -21.05 17.06
CA PRO A 252 -2.59 -20.56 16.38
C PRO A 252 -3.07 -21.60 15.36
N ALA A 253 -4.38 -21.81 15.25
CA ALA A 253 -4.96 -22.69 14.24
C ALA A 253 -4.93 -22.00 12.87
N PRO A 254 -4.59 -22.71 11.77
CA PRO A 254 -4.62 -22.13 10.43
C PRO A 254 -6.07 -21.92 9.96
N VAL A 255 -6.45 -20.66 9.72
CA VAL A 255 -7.72 -20.33 9.06
C VAL A 255 -7.63 -20.77 7.60
N LYS A 256 -8.45 -21.75 7.23
CA LYS A 256 -8.46 -22.37 5.90
C LYS A 256 -9.28 -21.50 4.93
N PRO A 257 -8.71 -21.00 3.82
CA PRO A 257 -9.50 -20.32 2.80
C PRO A 257 -10.52 -21.28 2.18
N ALA A 258 -11.77 -20.83 2.04
CA ALA A 258 -12.80 -21.60 1.34
C ALA A 258 -12.54 -21.55 -0.18
N PRO A 259 -12.65 -22.67 -0.91
CA PRO A 259 -12.44 -22.68 -2.36
C PRO A 259 -13.63 -22.03 -3.08
N ALA A 260 -13.37 -20.94 -3.81
CA ALA A 260 -14.34 -20.39 -4.75
C ALA A 260 -14.61 -21.39 -5.89
N LYS A 261 -15.84 -21.92 -5.97
CA LYS A 261 -16.29 -22.65 -7.16
C LYS A 261 -16.65 -21.65 -8.28
N PRO A 262 -16.30 -21.93 -9.55
CA PRO A 262 -16.69 -21.07 -10.65
C PRO A 262 -18.21 -21.20 -10.90
N VAL A 263 -18.92 -20.07 -10.93
CA VAL A 263 -20.31 -20.03 -11.40
C VAL A 263 -20.27 -19.82 -12.92
N ALA A 264 -20.74 -20.82 -13.66
CA ALA A 264 -20.74 -20.77 -15.12
C ALA A 264 -21.76 -19.75 -15.63
N ALA A 265 -21.33 -18.87 -16.54
CA ALA A 265 -22.23 -18.00 -17.29
C ALA A 265 -23.09 -18.85 -18.25
N LYS A 266 -24.41 -18.77 -18.13
CA LYS A 266 -25.34 -19.19 -19.19
C LYS A 266 -25.59 -18.04 -20.16
N PRO A 267 -25.75 -18.29 -21.46
CA PRO A 267 -25.89 -17.24 -22.46
C PRO A 267 -27.26 -16.55 -22.34
N VAL A 268 -27.25 -15.21 -22.42
CA VAL A 268 -28.47 -14.41 -22.55
C VAL A 268 -28.92 -14.48 -24.01
N ALA A 269 -30.13 -14.98 -24.25
CA ALA A 269 -30.74 -14.97 -25.57
C ALA A 269 -31.20 -13.54 -25.94
N ALA A 270 -30.74 -13.04 -27.09
CA ALA A 270 -31.23 -11.78 -27.64
C ALA A 270 -32.68 -11.93 -28.14
N LYS A 271 -33.50 -10.88 -27.95
CA LYS A 271 -34.79 -10.71 -28.64
C LYS A 271 -34.80 -9.33 -29.32
N PRO A 272 -35.41 -9.17 -30.51
CA PRO A 272 -35.10 -8.04 -31.40
C PRO A 272 -35.62 -6.68 -30.94
N ALA A 273 -35.07 -5.63 -31.53
CA ALA A 273 -35.57 -4.27 -31.42
C ALA A 273 -36.77 -4.05 -32.35
N ASP A 274 -37.85 -3.45 -31.84
CA ASP A 274 -38.95 -2.94 -32.65
C ASP A 274 -38.67 -1.50 -33.09
N THR A 275 -38.93 -1.23 -34.37
CA THR A 275 -38.70 0.08 -35.00
C THR A 275 -40.00 0.81 -35.31
N ASN A 276 -39.90 2.14 -35.20
CA ASN A 276 -40.56 3.19 -36.00
C ASN A 276 -41.96 3.71 -35.58
N PRO A 277 -42.35 4.94 -36.00
CA PRO A 277 -41.54 6.07 -36.51
C PRO A 277 -41.82 7.42 -35.79
N ALA A 278 -41.11 8.48 -36.18
CA ALA A 278 -41.29 9.85 -35.67
C ALA A 278 -42.36 10.67 -36.44
N PRO A 279 -42.88 11.76 -35.84
CA PRO A 279 -43.46 12.90 -36.57
C PRO A 279 -42.54 14.15 -36.56
N SER A 280 -42.66 14.97 -37.60
CA SER A 280 -41.72 16.05 -37.95
C SER A 280 -42.00 17.44 -37.34
N GLU A 281 -40.96 18.28 -37.40
CA GLU A 281 -41.02 19.73 -37.67
C GLU A 281 -41.61 20.70 -36.60
N ARG A 282 -40.73 21.44 -35.91
CA ARG A 282 -40.32 22.82 -36.30
C ARG A 282 -39.39 23.46 -35.28
N ALA A 283 -38.43 24.25 -35.77
CA ALA A 283 -37.57 25.11 -34.95
C ALA A 283 -38.02 26.58 -35.02
N PRO A 284 -37.92 27.35 -33.92
CA PRO A 284 -37.81 28.81 -33.94
C PRO A 284 -36.36 29.28 -33.73
N ALA A 285 -36.03 30.43 -34.32
CA ALA A 285 -34.66 30.95 -34.43
C ALA A 285 -34.16 31.72 -33.19
N LYS A 286 -32.83 31.91 -33.13
CA LYS A 286 -32.17 32.84 -32.20
C LYS A 286 -32.62 34.30 -32.42
N PRO A 287 -32.82 35.10 -31.37
CA PRO A 287 -32.73 36.56 -31.45
C PRO A 287 -31.28 37.02 -31.34
N VAL A 288 -30.91 38.05 -32.11
CA VAL A 288 -29.65 38.81 -31.98
C VAL A 288 -29.90 40.06 -31.13
N ALA A 289 -28.85 40.58 -30.49
CA ALA A 289 -28.92 41.60 -29.44
C ALA A 289 -29.53 42.96 -29.85
N ALA A 290 -30.13 43.64 -28.88
CA ALA A 290 -30.39 45.08 -28.89
C ALA A 290 -30.04 45.69 -27.52
N LYS A 291 -29.37 46.85 -27.52
CA LYS A 291 -28.85 47.57 -26.35
C LYS A 291 -29.82 48.70 -25.95
N PRO A 292 -30.23 48.84 -24.66
CA PRO A 292 -30.92 50.05 -24.20
C PRO A 292 -29.92 51.19 -23.94
N ALA A 293 -30.35 52.42 -24.19
CA ALA A 293 -29.58 53.65 -23.99
C ALA A 293 -29.69 54.17 -22.54
N ALA A 294 -28.79 55.07 -22.17
CA ALA A 294 -28.77 55.72 -20.86
C ALA A 294 -29.75 56.90 -20.76
N THR A 295 -30.31 57.12 -19.57
CA THR A 295 -31.05 58.34 -19.18
C THR A 295 -30.64 58.83 -17.80
N LYS A 296 -30.16 60.08 -17.72
CA LYS A 296 -30.08 60.99 -16.54
C LYS A 296 -31.26 62.00 -16.65
N PRO A 297 -31.73 62.76 -15.63
CA PRO A 297 -31.03 63.47 -14.54
C PRO A 297 -31.52 62.98 -13.14
N ALA A 298 -31.40 63.64 -11.97
CA ALA A 298 -30.77 64.89 -11.49
C ALA A 298 -30.16 64.58 -10.07
N LYS A 299 -29.09 65.22 -9.55
CA LYS A 299 -28.79 66.59 -9.08
C LYS A 299 -29.46 66.98 -7.73
N GLU A 300 -28.68 66.88 -6.66
CA GLU A 300 -28.69 67.84 -5.55
C GLU A 300 -27.24 68.06 -5.07
N GLU A 301 -26.91 69.29 -4.69
CA GLU A 301 -25.62 69.75 -4.13
C GLU A 301 -25.57 69.49 -2.60
N SER A 302 -24.50 69.72 -1.82
CA SER A 302 -23.25 70.48 -1.99
C SER A 302 -22.08 69.88 -1.17
N GLU A 303 -20.86 70.39 -1.41
CA GLU A 303 -19.71 70.54 -0.47
C GLU A 303 -19.16 69.32 0.32
N GLY A 304 -17.86 69.00 0.36
CA GLY A 304 -16.68 69.57 -0.31
C GLY A 304 -15.55 69.93 0.66
N GLU A 305 -14.58 69.04 0.88
CA GLU A 305 -13.24 69.36 1.42
C GLU A 305 -12.19 68.32 0.97
N ASP A 306 -10.93 68.74 0.83
CA ASP A 306 -9.87 68.09 0.03
C ASP A 306 -8.66 67.66 0.89
N PRO A 307 -8.16 66.40 0.82
CA PRO A 307 -6.98 65.96 1.56
C PRO A 307 -5.65 66.26 0.83
N ALA A 308 -4.91 67.24 1.34
CA ALA A 308 -3.63 67.68 0.77
C ALA A 308 -2.53 66.60 0.75
N GLN A 309 -1.78 66.55 -0.36
CA GLN A 309 -0.63 65.66 -0.57
C GLN A 309 0.64 66.15 0.12
N ALA A 310 1.37 65.26 0.80
CA ALA A 310 2.70 65.54 1.37
C ALA A 310 3.84 65.27 0.37
N LYS A 311 4.82 66.19 0.29
CA LYS A 311 6.04 66.06 -0.53
C LYS A 311 7.23 65.56 0.32
N PRO A 312 8.21 64.83 -0.26
CA PRO A 312 9.40 64.36 0.45
C PRO A 312 10.50 65.44 0.56
N VAL A 313 11.36 65.30 1.58
CA VAL A 313 12.51 66.19 1.86
C VAL A 313 13.83 65.44 1.62
N PRO A 314 14.84 66.02 0.94
CA PRO A 314 16.12 65.35 0.68
C PRO A 314 17.12 65.48 1.85
N ALA A 315 17.97 64.45 2.02
CA ALA A 315 18.99 64.40 3.05
C ALA A 315 20.27 65.20 2.70
N LYS A 316 21.03 65.58 3.73
CA LYS A 316 22.43 66.03 3.64
C LYS A 316 23.31 65.29 4.66
N PRO A 317 24.60 65.04 4.36
CA PRO A 317 25.47 64.22 5.19
C PRO A 317 26.18 65.03 6.30
N VAL A 318 26.66 64.32 7.32
CA VAL A 318 27.57 64.85 8.35
C VAL A 318 28.91 64.12 8.23
N ALA A 319 30.00 64.90 8.19
CA ALA A 319 31.37 64.40 8.27
C ALA A 319 32.06 65.00 9.51
N ALA A 320 33.08 64.32 10.00
CA ALA A 320 33.63 64.48 11.35
C ALA A 320 34.42 65.78 11.59
N LYS A 321 34.42 66.22 12.86
CA LYS A 321 35.63 66.48 13.64
C LYS A 321 35.38 66.33 15.14
#